data_AF-A0A6I5NV52-F1
#
_entry.id   AF-A0A6I5NV52-F1
#
_cell.length_a   1.000
_cell.length_b   1.000
_cell.length_c   1.000
_cell.angle_alpha   90.00
_cell.angle_beta   90.00
_cell.angle_gamma   90.00
#
_symmetry.space_group_name_H-M   'P 1'
#
loop_
_entity.id
_entity.type
_entity.pdbx_description
1 polymer ?
#
loop_
_entity_poly.entity_id
_entity_poly.type
_entity_poly.pdbx_seq_one_letter_code
_entity_poly.pdbx_strand_id
1 'polypeptide(L)'
;MSPSQPPLSETPETPEALSETLAACVESLALPQIQRHIFLCADQTKPKCCDKAASIEAWNYLKNRLKTLKLDIPTAERPACVFRTKANCLRVCQQGPIMVIYPDGVWYHSATPDVIEQIIQSHLINNQIVEDYAFLQHPLPNPKN
;
A
#
# COMPACT_ATOMS: atom_id res chain seq x y z
N MET A 1 46.00 -15.88 -17.41
CA MET A 1 45.50 -14.61 -18.00
C MET A 1 44.05 -14.50 -17.61
N SER A 2 43.77 -13.82 -16.50
CA SER A 2 42.41 -13.64 -15.98
C SER A 2 41.64 -12.66 -16.88
N PRO A 3 40.39 -12.95 -17.27
CA PRO A 3 39.52 -11.90 -17.76
C PRO A 3 39.07 -11.07 -16.56
N SER A 4 39.45 -9.79 -16.57
CA SER A 4 39.02 -8.79 -15.60
C SER A 4 37.50 -8.65 -15.59
N GLN A 5 36.90 -8.74 -14.41
CA GLN A 5 35.53 -8.27 -14.17
C GLN A 5 35.49 -6.73 -14.33
N PRO A 6 34.49 -6.17 -15.03
CA PRO A 6 34.15 -4.76 -14.90
C PRO A 6 33.39 -4.50 -13.57
N PRO A 7 33.44 -3.27 -13.03
CA PRO A 7 32.83 -2.94 -11.74
C PRO A 7 31.31 -2.82 -11.85
N LEU A 8 30.60 -3.48 -10.92
CA LEU A 8 29.14 -3.33 -10.74
C LEU A 8 28.86 -2.04 -9.97
N SER A 9 28.53 -0.97 -10.69
CA SER A 9 27.83 0.19 -10.14
C SER A 9 26.69 0.56 -11.10
N GLU A 10 25.68 -0.29 -11.16
CA GLU A 10 24.47 -0.02 -11.92
C GLU A 10 23.41 0.52 -10.96
N THR A 11 23.41 1.84 -10.78
CA THR A 11 22.16 2.57 -10.51
C THR A 11 21.16 2.19 -11.60
N PRO A 12 19.88 1.93 -11.26
CA PRO A 12 18.89 1.56 -12.27
C PRO A 12 18.87 2.65 -13.35
N GLU A 13 19.14 2.25 -14.59
CA GLU A 13 19.15 3.14 -15.75
C GLU A 13 17.78 3.82 -15.84
N THR A 14 17.75 5.12 -15.61
CA THR A 14 16.56 5.96 -15.76
C THR A 14 16.11 5.88 -17.23
N PRO A 15 14.86 5.47 -17.53
CA PRO A 15 14.39 5.40 -18.91
C PRO A 15 14.39 6.80 -19.55
N GLU A 16 14.62 6.84 -20.86
CA GLU A 16 14.49 8.01 -21.76
C GLU A 16 13.55 9.12 -21.23
N ALA A 17 14.14 10.30 -21.00
CA ALA A 17 13.51 11.60 -20.74
C ALA A 17 12.11 11.55 -20.10
N LEU A 18 12.05 11.25 -18.80
CA LEU A 18 10.87 11.56 -17.98
C LEU A 18 10.47 13.03 -18.20
N SER A 19 9.18 13.29 -18.48
CA SER A 19 8.72 14.67 -18.52
C SER A 19 8.96 15.33 -17.16
N GLU A 20 9.37 16.60 -17.16
CA GLU A 20 9.62 17.37 -15.92
C GLU A 20 8.43 17.29 -14.94
N THR A 21 7.21 17.22 -15.48
CA THR A 21 5.97 17.06 -14.72
C THR A 21 5.85 15.71 -14.00
N LEU A 22 6.30 14.61 -14.62
CA LEU A 22 6.28 13.29 -13.99
C LEU A 22 7.38 13.17 -12.93
N ALA A 23 8.56 13.73 -13.18
CA ALA A 23 9.63 13.79 -12.18
C ALA A 23 9.17 14.53 -10.90
N ALA A 24 8.52 15.69 -11.05
CA ALA A 24 7.95 16.43 -9.93
C ALA A 24 6.88 15.63 -9.16
N CYS A 25 6.08 14.81 -9.84
CA CYS A 25 5.12 13.90 -9.19
C CYS A 25 5.83 12.79 -8.39
N VAL A 26 6.89 12.20 -8.95
CA VAL A 26 7.69 11.16 -8.26
C VAL A 26 8.25 11.70 -6.95
N GLU A 27 8.81 12.91 -6.98
CA GLU A 27 9.38 13.58 -5.80
C GLU A 27 8.31 13.97 -4.78
N SER A 28 7.25 14.66 -5.22
CA SER A 28 6.19 15.15 -4.32
C SER A 28 5.41 14.04 -3.62
N LEU A 29 5.26 12.87 -4.26
CA LEU A 29 4.61 11.70 -3.69
C LEU A 29 5.58 10.76 -2.97
N ALA A 30 6.88 11.03 -3.04
CA ALA A 30 7.93 10.19 -2.49
C ALA A 30 7.80 8.71 -2.92
N LEU A 31 7.56 8.48 -4.22
CA LEU A 31 7.29 7.13 -4.73
C LEU A 31 8.41 6.12 -4.42
N PRO A 32 9.71 6.47 -4.50
CA PRO A 32 10.79 5.55 -4.14
C PRO A 32 10.83 5.16 -2.65
N GLN A 33 10.17 5.91 -1.77
CA GLN A 33 10.13 5.69 -0.33
C GLN A 33 8.91 4.85 0.12
N ILE A 34 8.03 4.46 -0.82
CA ILE A 34 6.87 3.64 -0.49
C ILE A 34 7.34 2.26 -0.03
N GLN A 35 7.09 1.94 1.24
CA GLN A 35 7.41 0.65 1.83
C GLN A 35 6.22 -0.29 1.83
N ARG A 36 5.01 0.24 2.02
CA ARG A 36 3.76 -0.52 1.91
C ARG A 36 2.74 0.20 1.06
N HIS A 37 1.97 -0.55 0.30
CA HIS A 37 0.88 -0.03 -0.52
C HIS A 37 -0.42 -0.76 -0.19
N ILE A 38 -1.37 0.01 0.32
CA ILE A 38 -2.71 -0.45 0.66
C ILE A 38 -3.64 -0.29 -0.53
N PHE A 39 -4.31 -1.35 -0.93
CA PHE A 39 -5.46 -1.29 -1.83
C PHE A 39 -6.72 -1.58 -1.04
N LEU A 40 -7.65 -0.63 -1.00
CA LEU A 40 -8.94 -0.78 -0.33
C LEU A 40 -10.05 -0.79 -1.38
N CYS A 41 -10.90 -1.82 -1.34
CA CYS A 41 -12.13 -1.90 -2.12
C CYS A 41 -13.12 -0.86 -1.62
N ALA A 42 -13.31 0.23 -2.38
CA ALA A 42 -14.22 1.30 -1.99
C ALA A 42 -14.78 2.08 -3.18
N ASP A 43 -15.94 2.71 -2.96
CA ASP A 43 -16.68 3.46 -3.99
C ASP A 43 -16.96 2.57 -5.22
N GLN A 44 -17.42 1.34 -4.96
CA GLN A 44 -17.62 0.35 -6.00
C GLN A 44 -18.77 0.78 -6.92
N THR A 45 -18.65 0.50 -8.22
CA THR A 45 -19.73 0.72 -9.18
C THR A 45 -20.89 -0.24 -8.93
N LYS A 46 -20.57 -1.46 -8.47
CA LYS A 46 -21.54 -2.50 -8.07
C LYS A 46 -21.16 -3.01 -6.67
N PRO A 47 -21.76 -2.46 -5.59
CA PRO A 47 -21.41 -2.83 -4.22
C PRO A 47 -21.94 -4.24 -3.90
N LYS A 48 -21.06 -5.26 -3.96
CA LYS A 48 -21.42 -6.66 -3.64
C LYS A 48 -20.89 -7.14 -2.30
N CYS A 49 -19.70 -6.69 -1.89
CA CYS A 49 -19.06 -7.15 -0.64
C CYS A 49 -19.55 -6.43 0.62
N CYS A 50 -19.98 -5.16 0.47
CA CYS A 50 -20.51 -4.30 1.51
C CYS A 50 -21.27 -3.14 0.87
N ASP A 51 -21.97 -2.35 1.67
CA ASP A 51 -22.62 -1.13 1.21
C ASP A 51 -21.61 -0.10 0.67
N LYS A 52 -22.01 0.64 -0.37
CA LYS A 52 -21.18 1.68 -0.98
C LYS A 52 -20.80 2.76 0.05
N ALA A 53 -21.76 3.19 0.88
CA ALA A 53 -21.54 4.20 1.91
C ALA A 53 -20.48 3.75 2.94
N ALA A 54 -20.61 2.53 3.46
CA ALA A 54 -19.64 1.94 4.39
C ALA A 54 -18.22 1.87 3.79
N SER A 55 -18.11 1.55 2.50
CA SER A 55 -16.81 1.53 1.81
C SER A 55 -16.17 2.91 1.67
N ILE A 56 -16.98 3.96 1.46
CA ILE A 56 -16.52 5.35 1.36
C ILE A 56 -16.09 5.87 2.74
N GLU A 57 -16.82 5.50 3.78
CA GLU A 57 -16.46 5.78 5.17
C GLU A 57 -15.10 5.17 5.52
N ALA A 58 -14.92 3.88 5.27
CA ALA A 58 -13.65 3.17 5.45
C ALA A 58 -12.48 3.85 4.71
N TRP A 59 -12.69 4.22 3.43
CA TRP A 59 -11.68 4.93 2.64
C TRP A 59 -11.32 6.30 3.23
N ASN A 60 -12.32 7.08 3.63
CA ASN A 60 -12.09 8.39 4.22
C ASN A 60 -11.35 8.29 5.55
N TYR A 61 -11.72 7.32 6.39
CA TYR A 61 -11.03 7.04 7.64
C TYR A 61 -9.56 6.72 7.39
N LEU A 62 -9.26 5.71 6.56
CA LEU A 62 -7.90 5.32 6.20
C LEU A 62 -7.07 6.53 5.70
N LYS A 63 -7.60 7.25 4.72
CA LYS A 63 -6.94 8.42 4.11
C LYS A 63 -6.61 9.48 5.15
N ASN A 64 -7.55 9.82 6.03
CA ASN A 64 -7.37 10.87 7.01
C ASN A 64 -6.43 10.41 8.13
N ARG A 65 -6.56 9.16 8.58
CA ARG A 65 -5.77 8.62 9.67
C ARG A 65 -4.29 8.51 9.32
N LEU A 66 -3.96 8.03 8.12
CA LEU A 66 -2.57 8.01 7.64
C LEU A 66 -1.98 9.42 7.59
N LYS A 67 -2.74 10.42 7.14
CA LYS A 67 -2.31 11.83 7.15
C LYS A 67 -2.08 12.38 8.54
N THR A 68 -3.01 12.13 9.48
CA THR A 68 -2.89 12.58 10.88
C THR A 68 -1.63 12.02 11.54
N LEU A 69 -1.32 10.75 11.27
CA LEU A 69 -0.11 10.07 11.79
C LEU A 69 1.14 10.34 10.93
N LYS A 70 1.02 11.14 9.87
CA LYS A 70 2.06 11.41 8.86
C LYS A 70 2.65 10.15 8.23
N LEU A 71 1.91 9.05 8.21
CA LEU A 71 2.34 7.76 7.64
C LEU A 71 2.45 7.79 6.12
N ASP A 72 1.71 8.68 5.46
CA ASP A 72 1.68 8.80 4.00
C ASP A 72 2.77 9.73 3.42
N ILE A 73 3.67 10.22 4.26
CA ILE A 73 4.87 10.96 3.84
C ILE A 73 6.11 10.42 4.58
N PRO A 74 7.30 10.52 3.98
CA PRO A 74 8.56 10.34 4.70
C PRO A 74 8.75 11.43 5.75
N THR A 75 9.36 11.08 6.88
CA THR A 75 9.85 12.01 7.89
C THR A 75 11.33 11.76 8.17
N ALA A 76 12.00 12.66 8.87
CA ALA A 76 13.40 12.48 9.26
C ALA A 76 13.62 11.21 10.10
N GLU A 77 12.64 10.86 10.95
CA GLU A 77 12.67 9.67 11.82
C GLU A 77 12.22 8.40 11.08
N ARG A 78 11.36 8.55 10.06
CA ARG A 78 10.81 7.43 9.28
C ARG A 78 10.92 7.75 7.79
N PRO A 79 12.00 7.34 7.11
CA PRO A 79 12.22 7.66 5.71
C PRO A 79 11.28 6.92 4.75
N ALA A 80 10.55 5.91 5.24
CA ALA A 80 9.57 5.15 4.48
C ALA A 80 8.14 5.69 4.64
N CYS A 81 7.29 5.54 3.63
CA CYS A 81 5.88 5.92 3.69
C CYS A 81 4.93 4.78 3.30
N VAL A 82 3.65 4.95 3.65
CA VAL A 82 2.55 4.06 3.29
C VAL A 82 1.71 4.73 2.22
N PHE A 83 1.63 4.09 1.06
CA PHE A 83 0.78 4.55 -0.04
C PHE A 83 -0.59 3.85 0.01
N ARG A 84 -1.58 4.48 -0.61
CA ARG A 84 -2.97 3.98 -0.61
C ARG A 84 -3.62 4.21 -1.97
N THR A 85 -4.35 3.21 -2.43
CA THR A 85 -5.17 3.29 -3.65
C THR A 85 -6.57 2.82 -3.38
N LYS A 86 -7.54 3.62 -3.83
CA LYS A 86 -8.95 3.23 -3.86
C LYS A 86 -9.16 2.30 -5.03
N ALA A 87 -9.33 1.01 -4.77
CA ALA A 87 -9.68 0.02 -5.77
C ALA A 87 -11.21 -0.05 -5.92
N ASN A 88 -11.72 -0.04 -7.15
CA ASN A 88 -13.17 -0.18 -7.36
C ASN A 88 -13.68 -1.58 -6.99
N CYS A 89 -12.91 -2.64 -7.23
CA CYS A 89 -13.25 -4.00 -6.82
C CYS A 89 -11.99 -4.86 -6.78
N LEU A 90 -11.80 -5.64 -5.71
CA LEU A 90 -10.71 -6.62 -5.57
C LEU A 90 -11.16 -8.05 -5.89
N ARG A 91 -12.37 -8.22 -6.46
CA ARG A 91 -13.00 -9.49 -6.86
C ARG A 91 -13.32 -10.48 -5.73
N VAL A 92 -12.93 -10.19 -4.50
CA VAL A 92 -13.35 -10.91 -3.28
C VAL A 92 -14.64 -10.27 -2.77
N CYS A 93 -15.78 -10.78 -3.23
CA CYS A 93 -17.09 -10.18 -2.95
C CYS A 93 -17.77 -10.74 -1.69
N GLN A 94 -17.01 -10.97 -0.61
CA GLN A 94 -17.51 -11.52 0.64
C GLN A 94 -16.93 -10.77 1.83
N GLN A 95 -17.75 -10.46 2.83
CA GLN A 95 -17.33 -9.81 4.09
C GLN A 95 -16.54 -8.51 3.86
N GLY A 96 -17.01 -7.62 2.98
CA GLY A 96 -16.31 -6.37 2.69
C GLY A 96 -16.42 -5.31 3.80
N PRO A 97 -15.69 -4.19 3.69
CA PRO A 97 -14.73 -3.86 2.64
C PRO A 97 -13.49 -4.76 2.67
N ILE A 98 -12.96 -5.09 1.49
CA ILE A 98 -11.73 -5.88 1.36
C ILE A 98 -10.52 -4.96 1.22
N MET A 99 -9.46 -5.26 1.96
CA MET A 99 -8.18 -4.56 1.92
C MET A 99 -7.05 -5.56 1.65
N VAL A 100 -6.06 -5.16 0.85
CA VAL A 100 -4.79 -5.88 0.71
C VAL A 100 -3.62 -4.93 0.91
N ILE A 101 -2.58 -5.40 1.59
CA ILE A 101 -1.36 -4.64 1.87
C ILE A 101 -0.17 -5.37 1.25
N TYR A 102 0.48 -4.72 0.29
CA TYR A 102 1.75 -5.17 -0.29
C TYR A 102 2.92 -4.41 0.30
N PRO A 103 4.14 -4.99 0.32
CA PRO A 103 4.52 -6.32 -0.18
C PRO A 103 4.13 -7.49 0.74
N ASP A 104 3.64 -7.20 1.94
CA ASP A 104 3.31 -8.17 2.99
C ASP A 104 2.33 -9.27 2.53
N GLY A 105 1.51 -8.98 1.51
CA GLY A 105 0.58 -9.93 0.91
C GLY A 105 -0.57 -10.30 1.83
N VAL A 106 -0.89 -9.45 2.80
CA VAL A 106 -1.94 -9.68 3.80
C VAL A 106 -3.27 -9.16 3.28
N TRP A 107 -4.29 -10.00 3.31
CA TRP A 107 -5.65 -9.69 2.93
C TRP A 107 -6.55 -9.63 4.16
N TYR A 108 -7.24 -8.51 4.30
CA TYR A 108 -8.19 -8.25 5.37
C TYR A 108 -9.61 -8.15 4.84
N HIS A 109 -10.55 -8.67 5.63
CA HIS A 109 -11.98 -8.48 5.45
C HIS A 109 -12.54 -7.50 6.49
N SER A 110 -13.81 -7.12 6.36
CA SER A 110 -14.52 -6.25 7.30
C SER A 110 -13.74 -4.99 7.66
N ALA A 111 -13.03 -4.38 6.69
CA ALA A 111 -12.17 -3.22 6.90
C ALA A 111 -13.00 -1.94 7.13
N THR A 112 -13.70 -1.91 8.26
CA THR A 112 -14.41 -0.76 8.83
C THR A 112 -13.42 0.21 9.48
N PRO A 113 -13.81 1.44 9.84
CA PRO A 113 -12.93 2.39 10.53
C PRO A 113 -12.20 1.80 11.74
N ASP A 114 -12.90 1.08 12.63
CA ASP A 114 -12.31 0.51 13.84
C ASP A 114 -11.29 -0.59 13.52
N VAL A 115 -11.58 -1.43 12.54
CA VAL A 115 -10.67 -2.49 12.07
C VAL A 115 -9.46 -1.87 11.38
N ILE A 116 -9.66 -0.81 10.58
CA ILE A 116 -8.58 -0.07 9.93
C ILE A 116 -7.66 0.56 10.98
N GLU A 117 -8.20 1.10 12.08
CA GLU A 117 -7.35 1.62 13.16
C GLU A 117 -6.47 0.53 13.76
N GLN A 118 -7.03 -0.66 14.04
CA GLN A 118 -6.26 -1.79 14.54
C GLN A 118 -5.16 -2.22 13.56
N ILE A 119 -5.46 -2.26 12.27
CA ILE A 119 -4.48 -2.56 11.20
C ILE A 119 -3.39 -1.48 11.14
N ILE A 120 -3.74 -0.20 11.26
CA ILE A 120 -2.75 0.89 11.25
C ILE A 120 -1.82 0.77 12.46
N GLN A 121 -2.36 0.62 13.67
CA GLN A 121 -1.56 0.55 14.89
C GLN A 121 -0.72 -0.73 14.95
N SER A 122 -1.35 -1.88 14.71
CA SER A 122 -0.67 -3.18 14.86
C SER A 122 0.19 -3.48 13.65
N HIS A 123 -0.38 -3.47 12.45
CA HIS A 123 0.32 -3.97 11.27
C HIS A 123 1.24 -2.91 10.66
N LEU A 124 0.74 -1.70 10.41
CA LEU A 124 1.56 -0.69 9.73
C LEU A 124 2.67 -0.13 10.63
N ILE A 125 2.34 0.17 11.89
CA ILE A 125 3.29 0.77 12.84
C ILE A 125 4.11 -0.31 13.56
N ASN A 126 3.47 -1.33 14.12
CA ASN A 126 4.14 -2.34 14.95
C ASN A 126 4.53 -3.63 14.21
N ASN A 127 4.25 -3.74 12.90
CA ASN A 127 4.54 -4.93 12.09
C ASN A 127 3.89 -6.22 12.62
N GLN A 128 2.71 -6.12 13.23
CA GLN A 128 1.92 -7.22 13.79
C GLN A 128 0.58 -7.35 13.04
N ILE A 129 0.36 -8.49 12.40
CA ILE A 129 -0.87 -8.76 11.64
C ILE A 129 -2.05 -8.89 12.59
N VAL A 130 -3.20 -8.33 12.21
CA VAL A 130 -4.44 -8.45 12.97
C VAL A 130 -5.17 -9.73 12.53
N GLU A 131 -4.79 -10.87 13.11
CA GLU A 131 -5.22 -12.21 12.68
C GLU A 131 -6.75 -12.38 12.65
N ASP A 132 -7.48 -11.72 13.54
CA ASP A 132 -8.95 -11.77 13.60
C ASP A 132 -9.64 -11.32 12.30
N TYR A 133 -8.97 -10.48 11.50
CA TYR A 133 -9.50 -9.96 10.22
C TYR A 133 -8.68 -10.41 9.01
N ALA A 134 -7.50 -10.99 9.22
CA ALA A 134 -6.63 -11.46 8.15
C ALA A 134 -7.08 -12.85 7.69
N PHE A 135 -7.54 -12.98 6.45
CA PHE A 135 -7.98 -14.27 5.92
C PHE A 135 -6.96 -14.94 5.00
N LEU A 136 -5.90 -14.23 4.60
CA LEU A 136 -4.81 -14.75 3.79
C LEU A 136 -3.55 -13.90 3.98
N GLN A 137 -2.40 -14.57 4.09
CA GLN A 137 -1.09 -13.94 3.91
C GLN A 137 -0.32 -14.68 2.82
N HIS A 138 -0.05 -14.01 1.71
CA HIS A 138 0.73 -14.54 0.61
C HIS A 138 1.49 -13.40 -0.10
N PRO A 139 2.74 -13.11 0.31
CA PRO A 139 3.59 -12.15 -0.39
C PRO A 139 3.78 -12.55 -1.85
N LEU A 140 3.79 -11.58 -2.75
CA LEU A 140 4.13 -11.85 -4.15
C LEU A 140 5.60 -12.27 -4.27
N PRO A 141 5.95 -13.15 -5.24
CA PRO A 141 7.34 -13.49 -5.51
C PRO A 141 8.19 -12.25 -5.76
N ASN A 142 9.42 -12.24 -5.22
CA ASN A 142 10.39 -11.20 -5.54
C ASN A 142 10.78 -11.33 -7.02
N PRO A 143 10.66 -10.28 -7.85
CA PRO A 143 11.00 -10.34 -9.27
C PRO A 143 12.45 -10.75 -9.58
N LYS A 144 13.34 -10.71 -8.59
CA LYS A 144 14.75 -11.13 -8.72
C LYS A 144 14.99 -12.62 -8.43
N ASN A 145 13.94 -13.38 -8.08
CA ASN A 145 13.99 -14.82 -7.80
C ASN A 145 13.24 -15.62 -8.86
#